data_AF-A0AAW3RC20-F1
#
_entry.id   AF-A0AAW3RC20-F1
#
_cell.length_a   1.000
_cell.length_b   1.000
_cell.length_c   1.000
_cell.angle_alpha   90.00
_cell.angle_beta   90.00
_cell.angle_gamma   90.00
#
_symmetry.space_group_name_H-M   'P 1'
#
loop_
_entity.id
_entity.type
_entity.pdbx_description
1 polymer ?
#
loop_
_entity_poly.entity_id
_entity_poly.type
_entity_poly.pdbx_seq_one_letter_code
_entity_poly.pdbx_strand_id
1 'polypeptide(L)' 'MAFKQTLSEIELVNIIKKDINWHNTARRQLTLNGMTLEEYQNHAVQGSV' A
#
# COMPACT_ATOMS: atom_id res chain seq x y z
N MET A 1 -4.37 34.43 -4.03
CA MET A 1 -4.43 32.95 -3.97
C MET A 1 -4.92 32.57 -2.59
N ALA A 2 -6.00 31.80 -2.48
CA ALA A 2 -6.47 31.27 -1.20
C ALA A 2 -5.82 29.90 -0.95
N PHE A 3 -5.44 29.61 0.29
CA PHE A 3 -4.99 28.28 0.67
C PHE A 3 -6.16 27.29 0.56
N LYS A 4 -5.88 26.05 0.16
CA LYS A 4 -6.87 24.98 0.17
C LYS A 4 -7.31 24.70 1.61
N GLN A 5 -8.57 24.32 1.78
CA GLN A 5 -9.11 23.90 3.06
C GLN A 5 -8.32 22.69 3.58
N THR A 6 -7.99 22.72 4.87
CA THR A 6 -7.28 21.63 5.55
C THR A 6 -8.16 20.39 5.59
N LEU A 7 -7.55 19.22 5.41
CA LEU A 7 -8.25 17.94 5.57
C LEU A 7 -8.68 17.73 7.02
N SER A 8 -9.85 17.14 7.21
CA SER A 8 -10.23 16.55 8.49
C SER A 8 -9.37 15.31 8.81
N GLU A 9 -9.34 14.94 10.08
CA GLU A 9 -8.67 13.70 10.52
C GLU A 9 -9.21 12.47 9.77
N ILE A 10 -10.53 12.38 9.57
CA ILE A 10 -11.17 11.26 8.88
C ILE A 10 -10.70 11.17 7.42
N GLU A 11 -10.63 12.30 6.73
CA GLU A 11 -10.15 12.35 5.34
C GLU A 11 -8.68 11.94 5.25
N LEU A 12 -7.85 12.45 6.16
CA LEU A 12 -6.43 12.09 6.22
C LEU A 12 -6.24 10.59 6.45
N VAL A 13 -6.94 10.01 7.42
CA VAL A 13 -6.88 8.58 7.74
C VAL A 13 -7.34 7.73 6.55
N ASN A 14 -8.38 8.15 5.84
CA ASN A 14 -8.87 7.43 4.67
C ASN A 14 -7.86 7.42 3.52
N ILE A 15 -7.16 8.54 3.29
CA ILE A 15 -6.09 8.63 2.30
C ILE A 15 -4.95 7.68 2.69
N ILE A 16 -4.49 7.73 3.94
CA ILE A 16 -3.41 6.86 4.44
C ILE A 16 -3.79 5.38 4.27
N LYS A 17 -5.00 4.98 4.65
CA LYS A 17 -5.48 3.60 4.48
C LYS A 17 -5.49 3.17 3.02
N LYS A 18 -5.94 4.06 2.13
CA LYS A 18 -5.97 3.79 0.68
C LYS A 18 -4.56 3.59 0.14
N ASP A 19 -3.61 4.43 0.55
CA ASP A 19 -2.23 4.37 0.07
C ASP A 19 -1.51 3.12 0.60
N ILE A 20 -1.73 2.75 1.87
CA ILE A 20 -1.20 1.50 2.44
C ILE A 20 -1.76 0.29 1.69
N ASN A 21 -3.08 0.26 1.44
CA ASN A 21 -3.69 -0.85 0.71
C ASN A 21 -3.10 -0.95 -0.70
N TRP A 22 -3.01 0.16 -1.43
CA TRP A 22 -2.40 0.19 -2.76
C TRP A 22 -0.95 -0.31 -2.72
N HIS A 23 -0.15 0.16 -1.76
CA HIS A 23 1.25 -0.26 -1.61
C HIS A 23 1.38 -1.78 -1.39
N ASN A 24 0.50 -2.36 -0.58
CA ASN A 24 0.61 -3.76 -0.19
C ASN A 24 0.04 -4.72 -1.22
N THR A 25 -1.09 -4.38 -1.86
CA THR A 25 -1.88 -5.33 -2.66
C THR A 25 -1.94 -5.01 -4.14
N ALA A 26 -1.62 -3.78 -4.57
CA ALA A 26 -1.75 -3.36 -5.97
C ALA A 26 -0.43 -2.94 -6.61
N ARG A 27 0.51 -2.40 -5.83
CA ARG A 27 1.80 -1.92 -6.33
C ARG A 27 2.76 -3.09 -6.51
N ARG A 28 3.03 -3.44 -7.77
CA ARG A 28 4.11 -4.36 -8.15
C ARG A 28 5.48 -3.72 -7.95
N GLN A 29 6.41 -4.48 -7.39
CA GLN A 29 7.75 -3.98 -7.04
C GLN A 29 8.81 -4.85 -7.71
N LEU A 30 9.70 -4.23 -8.49
CA LEU A 30 10.80 -4.96 -9.15
C LEU A 30 11.73 -5.66 -8.14
N THR A 31 11.91 -5.07 -6.96
CA THR A 31 12.65 -5.66 -5.84
C THR A 31 11.98 -6.89 -5.23
N LEU A 32 10.70 -7.12 -5.53
CA LEU A 32 9.94 -8.31 -5.15
C LEU A 32 9.68 -9.20 -6.37
N ASN A 33 10.61 -9.24 -7.32
CA ASN A 33 10.47 -10.00 -8.57
C ASN A 33 9.22 -9.63 -9.39
N GLY A 34 8.78 -8.37 -9.31
CA GLY A 34 7.58 -7.89 -9.99
C GLY A 34 6.26 -8.25 -9.30
N MET A 35 6.31 -8.83 -8.10
CA MET A 35 5.13 -9.13 -7.28
C MET A 35 4.69 -7.94 -6.42
N THR A 36 3.48 -8.02 -5.88
CA THR A 36 3.05 -7.20 -4.75
C THR A 36 3.66 -7.72 -3.46
N LEU A 37 3.58 -6.92 -2.38
CA LEU A 37 4.09 -7.35 -1.08
C LEU A 37 3.34 -8.58 -0.56
N GLU A 38 2.01 -8.59 -0.72
CA GLU A 38 1.15 -9.70 -0.32
C GLU A 38 1.48 -10.99 -1.09
N GLU A 39 1.61 -10.91 -2.42
CA GLU A 39 2.01 -12.04 -3.26
C GLU A 39 3.36 -12.62 -2.84
N TYR A 40 4.35 -11.75 -2.62
CA TYR A 40 5.68 -12.16 -2.18
C TYR A 40 5.66 -12.85 -0.82
N GLN A 41 4.92 -12.30 0.16
CA GLN A 41 4.77 -12.91 1.48
C GLN A 41 4.10 -14.28 1.41
N ASN A 42 3.04 -14.42 0.62
CA ASN A 42 2.36 -15.70 0.42
C ASN A 42 3.30 -16.75 -0.19
N HIS A 43 4.13 -16.38 -1.17
CA HIS A 43 5.13 -17.27 -1.74
C HIS A 43 6.24 -17.65 -0.75
N ALA A 44 6.73 -16.69 0.04
CA ALA A 44 7.75 -16.94 1.05
C ALA A 44 7.24 -17.92 2.14
N VAL A 45 5.98 -17.77 2.56
CA VAL A 45 5.33 -18.67 3.51
C VAL A 45 5.19 -20.09 2.93
N GLN A 46 4.84 -20.22 1.64
CA GLN A 46 4.74 -21.52 0.97
C GLN A 46 6.09 -22.23 0.81
N GLY A 47 7.20 -21.49 0.71
CA GLY A 47 8.56 -22.06 0.62
C GLY A 47 9.21 -22.41 1.95
N SER A 48 8.53 -22.22 3.08
CA SER A 48 9.08 -22.40 4.45
C SER A 48 8.76 -23.77 5.08
N VAL A 49 8.45 -24.79 4.26
CA VAL A 49 8.14 -26.17 4.69
C VAL A 49 9.19 -27.13 4.15
#